data_AF-A2E856-F1
#
_entry.id   AF-A2E856-F1
#
_cell.length_a   1.000
_cell.length_b   1.000
_cell.length_c   1.000
_cell.angle_alpha   90.00
_cell.angle_beta   90.00
_cell.angle_gamma   90.00
#
_symmetry.space_group_name_H-M   'P 1'
#
loop_
_entity.id
_entity.type
_entity.pdbx_description
1 polymer ?
#
loop_
_entity_poly.entity_id
_entity_poly.type
_entity_poly.pdbx_seq_one_letter_code
_entity_poly.pdbx_strand_id
1 'polypeptide(L)'
;MESENLDILAENTIYRAIMDNDKDRFIFHAEKEGFDKDQKIKSELLPYIDYEYSLLELCCYYGAVDCFKLLRTKFRSEITETCLEFSFLGRNHEIMSECLKYQNPNNDCMDFAIISHNIDLLHS
;
A
#
# COMPACT_ATOMS: atom_id res chain seq x y z
N MET A 1 4.50 -18.03 7.91
CA MET A 1 3.03 -17.95 7.75
C MET A 1 2.41 -17.14 8.87
N GLU A 2 2.50 -17.52 10.16
CA GLU A 2 2.15 -16.59 11.26
C GLU A 2 3.13 -15.39 11.37
N SER A 3 4.41 -15.61 11.05
CA SER A 3 5.47 -14.60 11.20
C SER A 3 5.27 -13.33 10.37
N GLU A 4 4.78 -13.44 9.13
CA GLU A 4 4.66 -12.28 8.23
C GLU A 4 3.46 -11.40 8.60
N ASN A 5 2.34 -12.01 9.02
CA ASN A 5 1.23 -11.26 9.60
C ASN A 5 1.64 -10.56 10.91
N LEU A 6 2.48 -11.22 11.73
CA LEU A 6 3.07 -10.59 12.92
C LEU A 6 3.98 -9.42 12.55
N ASP A 7 4.74 -9.48 11.45
CA ASP A 7 5.59 -8.38 11.00
C ASP A 7 4.80 -7.15 10.54
N ILE A 8 3.62 -7.34 9.93
CA ILE A 8 2.71 -6.23 9.58
C ILE A 8 2.13 -5.56 10.82
N LEU A 9 1.83 -6.36 11.85
CA LEU A 9 1.26 -5.90 13.11
C LEU A 9 2.31 -5.36 14.09
N ALA A 10 3.58 -5.68 13.89
CA ALA A 10 4.66 -5.28 14.77
C ALA A 10 4.89 -3.78 14.70
N GLU A 11 4.83 -3.11 15.85
CA GLU A 11 4.87 -1.65 15.93
C GLU A 11 6.11 -1.06 15.24
N ASN A 12 7.28 -1.70 15.32
CA ASN A 12 8.57 -1.14 14.84
C ASN A 12 8.98 -1.56 13.42
N THR A 13 8.02 -1.75 12.51
CA THR A 13 8.30 -2.15 11.12
C THR A 13 8.01 -1.03 10.12
N ILE A 14 8.60 -1.15 8.93
CA ILE A 14 8.28 -0.27 7.80
C ILE A 14 6.81 -0.43 7.36
N TYR A 15 6.24 -1.63 7.53
CA TYR A 15 4.83 -1.91 7.26
C TYR A 15 3.92 -1.10 8.17
N ARG A 16 4.28 -0.98 9.46
CA ARG A 16 3.56 -0.11 10.38
C ARG A 16 3.69 1.37 10.01
N ALA A 17 4.88 1.80 9.59
CA ALA A 17 5.09 3.16 9.09
C ALA A 17 4.19 3.46 7.88
N ILE A 18 4.00 2.50 6.97
CA ILE A 18 3.06 2.64 5.85
C ILE A 18 1.62 2.69 6.37
N MET A 19 1.21 1.76 7.22
CA MET A 19 -0.15 1.69 7.77
C MET A 19 -0.59 2.99 8.45
N ASP A 20 0.32 3.65 9.16
CA ASP A 20 0.07 4.92 9.86
C ASP A 20 0.37 6.17 8.99
N ASN A 21 0.79 6.00 7.73
CA ASN A 21 1.33 7.06 6.85
C ASN A 21 2.43 7.91 7.52
N ASP A 22 3.27 7.27 8.36
CA ASP A 22 4.39 7.91 9.06
C ASP A 22 5.64 7.96 8.18
N LYS A 23 5.77 9.07 7.45
CA LYS A 23 6.90 9.33 6.54
C LYS A 23 8.26 9.35 7.27
N ASP A 24 8.34 9.91 8.46
CA ASP A 24 9.62 10.08 9.16
C ASP A 24 10.14 8.72 9.62
N ARG A 25 9.25 7.87 10.13
CA ARG A 25 9.57 6.48 10.46
C ARG A 25 9.93 5.68 9.21
N PHE A 26 9.21 5.87 8.11
CA PHE A 26 9.57 5.23 6.85
C PHE A 26 11.00 5.60 6.42
N ILE A 27 11.33 6.90 6.45
CA ILE A 27 12.69 7.38 6.11
C ILE A 27 13.74 6.73 7.02
N PHE A 28 13.48 6.69 8.33
CA PHE A 28 14.37 6.03 9.27
C PHE A 28 14.65 4.56 8.91
N HIS A 29 13.64 3.81 8.43
CA HIS A 29 13.85 2.45 7.93
C HIS A 29 14.58 2.43 6.57
N ALA A 30 14.23 3.34 5.67
CA ALA A 30 14.75 3.40 4.31
C ALA A 30 16.23 3.87 4.23
N GLU A 31 16.74 4.50 5.29
CA GLU A 31 18.14 4.94 5.40
C GLU A 31 19.04 3.94 6.13
N LYS A 32 18.49 2.87 6.70
CA LYS A 32 19.30 1.80 7.30
C LYS A 32 20.09 1.06 6.24
N GLU A 33 21.32 0.70 6.59
CA GLU A 33 22.16 -0.17 5.76
C GLU A 33 21.44 -1.50 5.52
N GLY A 34 21.38 -1.94 4.26
CA GLY A 34 20.67 -3.14 3.86
C GLY A 34 19.17 -2.97 3.61
N PHE A 35 18.65 -1.74 3.58
CA PHE A 35 17.27 -1.51 3.14
C PHE A 35 17.06 -1.99 1.69
N ASP A 36 16.13 -2.92 1.52
CA ASP A 36 15.66 -3.37 0.21
C ASP A 36 14.38 -2.61 -0.18
N LYS A 37 14.50 -1.77 -1.21
CA LYS A 37 13.39 -0.97 -1.75
C LYS A 37 12.37 -1.83 -2.50
N ASP A 38 12.78 -2.99 -2.98
CA ASP A 38 11.97 -3.92 -3.76
C ASP A 38 11.45 -5.07 -2.88
N GLN A 39 11.64 -4.97 -1.55
CA GLN A 39 11.14 -5.95 -0.60
C GLN A 39 9.62 -6.09 -0.74
N LYS A 40 9.16 -7.31 -0.55
CA LYS A 40 7.74 -7.66 -0.58
C LYS A 40 7.35 -8.44 0.65
N ILE A 41 6.05 -8.46 0.92
CA ILE A 41 5.47 -9.25 2.01
C ILE A 41 4.30 -10.07 1.50
N LYS A 42 4.22 -11.32 1.94
CA LYS A 42 3.00 -12.13 1.82
C LYS A 42 2.17 -11.92 3.09
N SER A 43 0.87 -11.72 2.93
CA SER A 43 -0.03 -11.57 4.07
C SER A 43 -1.40 -12.14 3.76
N GLU A 44 -1.92 -12.89 4.73
CA GLU A 44 -3.29 -13.41 4.68
C GLU A 44 -4.33 -12.34 5.06
N LEU A 45 -3.87 -11.16 5.52
CA LEU A 45 -4.72 -10.01 5.85
C LEU A 45 -5.04 -9.14 4.64
N LEU A 46 -4.44 -9.44 3.47
CA LEU A 46 -4.59 -8.67 2.24
C LEU A 46 -5.39 -9.46 1.18
N PRO A 47 -6.06 -8.77 0.22
CA PRO A 47 -7.07 -9.38 -0.66
C PRO A 47 -6.61 -10.62 -1.45
N TYR A 48 -5.36 -10.65 -1.91
CA TYR A 48 -4.77 -11.73 -2.70
C TYR A 48 -3.81 -12.57 -1.84
N ILE A 49 -4.26 -13.75 -1.40
CA ILE A 49 -3.54 -14.58 -0.41
C ILE A 49 -2.22 -15.14 -0.97
N ASP A 50 -2.14 -15.45 -2.26
CA ASP A 50 -0.93 -15.99 -2.92
C ASP A 50 -0.07 -14.94 -3.63
N TYR A 51 -0.27 -13.67 -3.27
CA TYR A 51 0.44 -12.54 -3.84
C TYR A 51 1.44 -11.94 -2.84
N GLU A 52 2.58 -11.48 -3.35
CA GLU A 52 3.58 -10.74 -2.57
C GLU A 52 3.46 -9.25 -2.88
N TYR A 53 3.20 -8.45 -1.85
CA TYR A 53 2.95 -7.01 -1.99
C TYR A 53 4.21 -6.20 -1.82
N SER A 54 4.47 -5.33 -2.78
CA SER A 54 5.49 -4.29 -2.67
C SER A 54 5.11 -3.21 -1.66
N LEU A 55 6.12 -2.48 -1.16
CA LEU A 55 5.88 -1.32 -0.29
C LEU A 55 4.95 -0.28 -0.93
N LEU A 56 4.98 -0.11 -2.25
CA LEU A 56 4.14 0.86 -2.96
C LEU A 56 2.67 0.41 -3.01
N GLU A 57 2.42 -0.87 -3.26
CA GLU A 57 1.07 -1.44 -3.23
C GLU A 57 0.45 -1.34 -1.84
N LEU A 58 1.25 -1.59 -0.79
CA LEU A 58 0.81 -1.38 0.59
C LEU A 58 0.45 0.09 0.84
N CYS A 59 1.22 1.04 0.32
CA CYS A 59 0.87 2.46 0.43
C CYS A 59 -0.48 2.76 -0.24
N CYS A 60 -0.77 2.12 -1.38
CA CYS A 60 -2.05 2.28 -2.06
C CYS A 60 -3.20 1.69 -1.25
N TYR A 61 -3.00 0.51 -0.67
CA TYR A 61 -3.98 -0.19 0.16
C TYR A 61 -4.35 0.59 1.43
N TYR A 62 -3.35 1.13 2.14
CA TYR A 62 -3.56 1.89 3.38
C TYR A 62 -3.82 3.39 3.16
N GLY A 63 -3.75 3.88 1.91
CA GLY A 63 -3.92 5.30 1.62
C GLY A 63 -2.75 6.18 2.09
N ALA A 64 -1.55 5.61 2.24
CA ALA A 64 -0.35 6.23 2.80
C ALA A 64 0.37 7.15 1.79
N VAL A 65 -0.21 8.31 1.53
CA VAL A 65 0.22 9.22 0.45
C VAL A 65 1.65 9.77 0.60
N ASP A 66 2.12 9.99 1.82
CA ASP A 66 3.46 10.55 2.04
C ASP A 66 4.54 9.49 1.80
N CYS A 67 4.31 8.26 2.28
CA CYS A 67 5.16 7.11 2.00
C CYS A 67 5.15 6.76 0.49
N PHE A 68 3.96 6.82 -0.15
CA PHE A 68 3.80 6.62 -1.59
C PHE A 68 4.65 7.61 -2.40
N LYS A 69 4.55 8.91 -2.10
CA LYS A 69 5.33 9.96 -2.77
C LYS A 69 6.82 9.70 -2.63
N LEU A 70 7.28 9.35 -1.42
CA LEU A 70 8.69 9.05 -1.17
C LEU A 70 9.19 7.88 -2.05
N LEU A 71 8.42 6.79 -2.12
CA LEU A 71 8.72 5.64 -2.98
C LEU A 71 8.80 6.02 -4.45
N ARG A 72 7.84 6.82 -4.94
CA ARG A 72 7.83 7.30 -6.33
C ARG A 72 8.99 8.23 -6.64
N THR A 73 9.32 9.17 -5.76
CA THR A 73 10.35 10.19 -6.05
C THR A 73 11.76 9.69 -5.80
N LYS A 74 12.01 9.00 -4.67
CA LYS A 74 13.37 8.58 -4.26
C LYS A 74 13.76 7.25 -4.90
N PHE A 75 12.82 6.29 -4.93
CA PHE A 75 13.10 4.92 -5.36
C PHE A 75 12.59 4.59 -6.76
N ARG A 76 11.80 5.49 -7.37
CA ARG A 76 11.18 5.31 -8.70
C ARG A 76 10.38 4.02 -8.79
N SER A 77 9.78 3.59 -7.68
CA SER A 77 8.99 2.36 -7.61
C SER A 77 7.88 2.37 -8.66
N GLU A 78 7.77 1.29 -9.43
CA GLU A 78 6.79 1.18 -10.53
C GLU A 78 5.35 1.16 -10.03
N ILE A 79 4.45 1.85 -10.72
CA ILE A 79 3.01 1.78 -10.43
C ILE A 79 2.44 0.57 -11.19
N THR A 80 2.05 -0.45 -10.44
CA THR A 80 1.45 -1.68 -10.95
C THR A 80 -0.07 -1.55 -11.09
N GLU A 81 -0.71 -2.51 -11.77
CA GLU A 81 -2.17 -2.64 -11.81
C GLU A 81 -2.76 -2.77 -10.40
N THR A 82 -2.14 -3.58 -9.55
CA THR A 82 -2.49 -3.75 -8.13
C THR A 82 -2.40 -2.43 -7.34
N CYS A 83 -1.46 -1.52 -7.65
CA CYS A 83 -1.46 -0.18 -7.06
C CYS A 83 -2.75 0.58 -7.36
N LEU A 84 -3.22 0.54 -8.62
CA LEU A 84 -4.46 1.22 -9.00
C LEU A 84 -5.66 0.58 -8.30
N GLU A 85 -5.78 -0.74 -8.34
CA GLU A 85 -6.85 -1.48 -7.66
C GLU A 85 -6.93 -1.12 -6.18
N PHE A 86 -5.79 -1.19 -5.47
CA PHE A 86 -5.73 -0.91 -4.04
C PHE A 86 -5.95 0.56 -3.71
N SER A 87 -5.68 1.49 -4.62
CA SER A 87 -5.97 2.91 -4.40
C SER A 87 -7.46 3.19 -4.17
N PHE A 88 -8.36 2.34 -4.72
CA PHE A 88 -9.80 2.42 -4.44
C PHE A 88 -10.13 1.96 -3.01
N LEU A 89 -9.44 0.94 -2.49
CA LEU A 89 -9.61 0.48 -1.10
C LEU A 89 -9.03 1.48 -0.09
N GLY A 90 -7.85 2.04 -0.37
CA GLY A 90 -7.20 3.02 0.50
C GLY A 90 -7.88 4.38 0.52
N ARG A 91 -8.83 4.63 -0.41
CA ARG A 91 -9.68 5.83 -0.48
C ARG A 91 -8.90 7.16 -0.47
N ASN A 92 -7.67 7.14 -0.97
CA ASN A 92 -6.85 8.34 -1.10
C ASN A 92 -6.88 8.85 -2.55
N HIS A 93 -7.63 9.94 -2.78
CA HIS A 93 -7.81 10.52 -4.11
C HIS A 93 -6.50 10.91 -4.80
N GLU A 94 -5.48 11.32 -4.04
CA GLU A 94 -4.20 11.72 -4.61
C GLU A 94 -3.44 10.51 -5.17
N ILE A 95 -3.39 9.41 -4.41
CA ILE A 95 -2.78 8.15 -4.88
C ILE A 95 -3.55 7.63 -6.10
N MET A 96 -4.87 7.56 -6.01
CA MET A 96 -5.71 7.06 -7.11
C MET A 96 -5.50 7.89 -8.39
N SER A 97 -5.51 9.23 -8.28
CA SER A 97 -5.28 10.11 -9.43
C SER A 97 -3.88 9.94 -10.03
N GLU A 98 -2.88 9.62 -9.23
CA GLU A 98 -1.54 9.34 -9.73
C GLU A 98 -1.50 7.97 -10.45
N CYS A 99 -2.09 6.93 -9.86
CA CYS A 99 -2.13 5.59 -10.45
C CYS A 99 -2.84 5.58 -11.82
N LEU A 100 -3.94 6.34 -11.96
CA LEU A 100 -4.71 6.48 -13.21
C LEU A 100 -3.92 7.12 -14.37
N LYS A 101 -2.78 7.76 -14.11
CA LYS A 101 -1.92 8.28 -15.18
C LYS A 101 -1.11 7.18 -15.88
N TYR A 102 -0.96 6.03 -15.23
CA TYR A 102 -0.10 4.94 -15.69
C TYR A 102 -0.88 3.66 -16.00
N GLN A 103 -2.02 3.44 -15.33
CA GLN A 103 -2.82 2.24 -15.44
C GLN A 103 -4.27 2.58 -15.79
N ASN A 104 -4.97 1.65 -16.44
CA ASN A 104 -6.40 1.76 -16.73
C ASN A 104 -7.20 0.95 -15.71
N PRO A 105 -8.36 1.45 -15.26
CA PRO A 105 -9.25 0.68 -14.38
C PRO A 105 -9.66 -0.65 -15.00
N ASN A 106 -9.73 -1.68 -14.15
CA ASN A 106 -10.20 -3.03 -14.49
C ASN A 106 -11.46 -3.39 -13.65
N ASN A 107 -11.90 -4.65 -13.72
CA ASN A 107 -13.06 -5.10 -12.95
C ASN A 107 -12.79 -5.07 -11.44
N ASP A 108 -11.57 -5.40 -11.00
CA ASP A 108 -11.21 -5.40 -9.58
C ASP A 108 -11.27 -3.98 -8.99
N CYS A 109 -10.93 -2.95 -9.77
CA CYS A 109 -11.12 -1.54 -9.38
C CYS A 109 -12.61 -1.23 -9.08
N MET A 110 -13.54 -1.78 -9.85
CA MET A 110 -14.98 -1.58 -9.64
C MET A 110 -15.45 -2.30 -8.38
N ASP A 111 -15.04 -3.54 -8.18
CA ASP A 111 -15.39 -4.33 -7.01
C ASP A 111 -14.86 -3.66 -5.73
N PHE A 112 -13.61 -3.20 -5.74
CA PHE A 112 -13.01 -2.47 -4.63
C PHE A 112 -13.64 -1.10 -4.38
N ALA A 113 -14.08 -0.38 -5.41
CA ALA A 113 -14.86 0.84 -5.23
C ALA A 113 -16.19 0.56 -4.51
N ILE A 114 -16.89 -0.53 -4.85
CA ILE A 114 -18.15 -0.92 -4.19
C ILE A 114 -17.89 -1.33 -2.73
N ILE A 115 -16.86 -2.16 -2.48
CA ILE A 115 -16.50 -2.63 -1.14
C ILE A 115 -16.14 -1.44 -0.23
N SER A 116 -15.29 -0.54 -0.70
CA SER A 116 -14.85 0.63 0.08
C SER A 116 -16.02 1.55 0.45
N HIS A 117 -16.97 1.76 -0.46
CA HIS A 117 -18.19 2.51 -0.16
C HIS A 117 -19.12 1.81 0.83
N ASN A 118 -19.20 0.48 0.82
CA ASN A 118 -20.02 -0.26 1.80
C ASN A 118 -19.42 -0.19 3.22
N ILE A 119 -18.09 -0.14 3.35
CA ILE A 119 -17.41 0.06 4.62
C ILE A 119 -17.74 1.44 5.20
N ASP A 120 -17.78 2.48 4.36
CA ASP A 120 -18.16 3.83 4.79
C ASP A 120 -19.55 3.90 5.41
N LEU A 121 -20.51 3.20 4.83
CA LEU A 121 -21.89 3.16 5.30
C LEU A 121 -22.04 2.45 6.65
N LEU A 122 -21.10 1.58 7.03
CA LEU A 122 -21.10 0.90 8.34
C LEU A 122 -20.47 1.75 9.45
N HIS A 123 -19.64 2.71 9.08
CA HIS A 123 -18.92 3.60 10.01
C HIS A 123 -19.44 5.04 10.00
N SER A 124 -20.55 5.32 9.30
CA SER A 124 -21.22 6.65 9.21
C SER A 124 -22.24 6.90 10.31
#